data_AF-A0A8T3YZ87-F1
#
_entry.id   AF-A0A8T3YZ87-F1
#
_cell.length_a   1.000
_cell.length_b   1.000
_cell.length_c   1.000
_cell.angle_alpha   90.00
_cell.angle_beta   90.00
_cell.angle_gamma   90.00
#
_symmetry.space_group_name_H-M   'P 1'
#
loop_
_entity.id
_entity.type
_entity.pdbx_description
1 polymer ?
#
loop_
_entity_poly.entity_id
_entity_poly.type
_entity_poly.pdbx_seq_one_letter_code
_entity_poly.pdbx_strand_id
1 'polypeptide(L)'
;MEENKKTVLIEDLTANPAPLGLLGFGLTMVLLNIHNAGFFPINSMILAMGIAYGGIAQIMACAMEYKKGNTFGTVAFGSYGLFWWSFVLLLILPKMNLAAAPDKLALASYLFMWGLFTLVMFIGTLKLSRGLQVVFLSLAVLFFLLALGDITGNSTITIIAGYEGIFTG
;
A
#
# COMPACT_ATOMS: atom_id res chain seq x y z
N MET A 1 -23.20 -19.27 46.65
CA MET A 1 -22.76 -20.30 45.68
C MET A 1 -22.01 -19.56 44.59
N GLU A 2 -20.68 -19.61 44.62
CA GLU A 2 -19.83 -18.97 43.63
C GLU A 2 -19.82 -19.90 42.41
N GLU A 3 -20.44 -19.43 41.32
CA GLU A 3 -20.57 -20.19 40.07
C GLU A 3 -19.18 -20.51 39.53
N ASN A 4 -18.87 -21.80 39.43
CA ASN A 4 -17.59 -22.31 38.99
C ASN A 4 -17.42 -22.01 37.49
N LYS A 5 -16.82 -20.85 37.18
CA LYS A 5 -16.63 -20.36 35.82
C LYS A 5 -15.60 -21.24 35.10
N LYS A 6 -16.07 -22.27 34.39
CA LYS A 6 -15.23 -23.13 33.54
C LYS A 6 -14.64 -22.27 32.42
N THR A 7 -13.33 -22.09 32.46
CA THR A 7 -12.58 -21.45 31.37
C THR A 7 -12.44 -22.46 30.24
N VAL A 8 -13.06 -22.21 29.10
CA VAL A 8 -12.86 -23.01 27.87
C VAL A 8 -11.76 -22.35 27.06
N LEU A 9 -10.67 -23.08 26.81
CA LEU A 9 -9.62 -22.64 25.91
C LEU A 9 -10.10 -22.88 24.47
N ILE A 10 -10.30 -21.80 23.71
CA ILE A 10 -10.59 -21.86 22.28
C ILE A 10 -9.29 -21.52 21.55
N GLU A 11 -8.77 -22.46 20.79
CA GLU A 11 -7.57 -22.28 19.96
C GLU A 11 -7.98 -21.77 18.56
N ASP A 12 -7.38 -20.67 18.11
CA ASP A 12 -7.57 -20.16 16.75
C ASP A 12 -6.71 -20.95 15.76
N LEU A 13 -7.35 -21.79 14.95
CA LEU A 13 -6.70 -22.61 13.91
C LEU A 13 -6.68 -21.93 12.52
N THR A 14 -7.06 -20.64 12.42
CA THR A 14 -7.09 -19.93 11.14
C THR A 14 -5.69 -19.52 10.67
N ALA A 15 -5.46 -19.58 9.35
CA ALA A 15 -4.19 -19.20 8.73
C ALA A 15 -3.82 -17.72 8.98
N ASN A 16 -2.52 -17.41 8.97
CA ASN A 16 -2.02 -16.03 9.05
C ASN A 16 -2.25 -15.30 7.71
N PRO A 17 -3.05 -14.22 7.66
CA PRO A 17 -3.35 -13.50 6.42
C PRO A 17 -2.27 -12.46 6.05
N ALA A 18 -1.34 -12.12 6.94
CA ALA A 18 -0.33 -11.09 6.68
C ALA A 18 0.50 -11.31 5.40
N PRO A 19 0.96 -12.55 5.09
CA PRO A 19 1.71 -12.80 3.85
C PRO A 19 0.90 -12.48 2.59
N LEU A 20 -0.42 -12.71 2.58
CA LEU A 20 -1.27 -12.36 1.44
C LEU A 20 -1.28 -10.85 1.19
N GLY A 21 -1.47 -10.07 2.26
CA GLY A 21 -1.49 -8.61 2.17
C GLY A 21 -0.13 -8.02 1.79
N LEU A 22 0.97 -8.59 2.30
CA LEU A 22 2.33 -8.17 1.99
C LEU A 22 2.75 -8.51 0.57
N LEU A 23 2.46 -9.72 0.07
CA LEU A 23 2.77 -10.10 -1.32
C LEU A 23 1.89 -9.33 -2.32
N GLY A 24 0.61 -9.11 -1.98
CA GLY A 24 -0.29 -8.25 -2.74
C GLY A 24 0.28 -6.85 -2.94
N PHE A 25 0.80 -6.29 -1.86
CA PHE A 25 1.48 -5.01 -1.87
C PHE A 25 2.77 -5.04 -2.70
N GLY A 26 3.72 -5.88 -2.29
CA GLY A 26 5.10 -5.86 -2.78
C GLY A 26 5.18 -6.11 -4.27
N LEU A 27 4.50 -7.14 -4.79
CA LEU A 27 4.50 -7.42 -6.23
C LEU A 27 3.89 -6.28 -7.05
N THR A 28 2.82 -5.66 -6.57
CA THR A 28 2.19 -4.53 -7.27
C THR A 28 3.10 -3.30 -7.23
N MET A 29 3.79 -3.07 -6.11
CA MET A 29 4.77 -2.00 -5.95
C MET A 29 5.97 -2.16 -6.88
N VAL A 30 6.55 -3.36 -6.96
CA VAL A 30 7.67 -3.65 -7.88
C VAL A 30 7.26 -3.33 -9.31
N LEU A 31 6.09 -3.79 -9.76
CA LEU A 31 5.62 -3.57 -11.13
C LEU A 31 5.35 -2.10 -11.45
N LEU A 32 4.75 -1.34 -10.52
CA LEU A 32 4.58 0.10 -10.68
C LEU A 32 5.93 0.81 -10.77
N ASN A 33 6.90 0.39 -9.97
CA ASN A 33 8.17 1.09 -9.87
C ASN A 33 9.19 0.71 -10.96
N ILE A 34 9.04 -0.45 -11.59
CA ILE A 34 9.69 -0.74 -12.87
C ILE A 34 9.23 0.26 -13.95
N HIS A 35 7.96 0.68 -13.94
CA HIS A 35 7.50 1.77 -14.80
C HIS A 35 8.15 3.11 -14.43
N ASN A 36 8.16 3.47 -13.14
CA ASN A 36 8.78 4.73 -12.68
C ASN A 36 10.29 4.78 -12.95
N ALA A 37 10.98 3.65 -12.93
CA ALA A 37 12.39 3.52 -13.30
C ALA A 37 12.63 3.62 -14.83
N GLY A 38 11.58 3.72 -15.64
CA GLY A 38 11.66 3.98 -17.07
C GLY A 38 11.71 2.74 -17.97
N PHE A 39 11.54 1.53 -17.44
CA PHE A 39 11.65 0.30 -18.23
C PHE A 39 10.40 0.03 -19.11
N PHE A 40 9.22 0.37 -18.61
CA PHE A 40 7.95 0.18 -19.32
C PHE A 40 7.04 1.40 -19.14
N PRO A 41 6.17 1.72 -20.11
CA PRO A 41 5.10 2.69 -19.89
C PRO A 41 4.01 2.14 -18.97
N ILE A 42 3.20 3.03 -18.37
CA ILE A 42 2.05 2.61 -17.58
C ILE A 42 1.03 1.91 -18.49
N ASN A 43 0.69 0.67 -18.17
CA ASN A 43 -0.17 -0.16 -18.99
C ASN A 43 -1.07 -1.07 -18.14
N SER A 44 -1.84 -1.94 -18.80
CA SER A 44 -2.81 -2.83 -18.17
C SER A 44 -2.23 -3.72 -17.06
N MET A 45 -0.93 -4.04 -17.09
CA MET A 45 -0.28 -4.85 -16.06
C MET A 45 -0.38 -4.18 -14.67
N ILE A 46 -0.05 -2.90 -14.58
CA ILE A 46 -0.08 -2.14 -13.32
C ILE A 46 -1.53 -1.97 -12.85
N LEU A 47 -2.44 -1.66 -13.79
CA LEU A 47 -3.86 -1.49 -13.47
C LEU A 47 -4.48 -2.80 -12.97
N ALA A 48 -4.20 -3.92 -13.64
CA ALA A 48 -4.72 -5.23 -13.27
C ALA A 48 -4.20 -5.68 -11.90
N MET A 49 -2.89 -5.51 -11.65
CA MET A 49 -2.29 -5.85 -10.36
C MET A 49 -2.79 -4.93 -9.23
N GLY A 50 -2.95 -3.63 -9.51
CA GLY A 50 -3.54 -2.68 -8.58
C GLY A 50 -4.96 -3.04 -8.17
N ILE A 51 -5.80 -3.50 -9.10
CA ILE A 51 -7.17 -3.95 -8.77
C ILE A 51 -7.14 -5.30 -8.04
N ALA A 52 -6.49 -6.31 -8.63
CA ALA A 52 -6.64 -7.69 -8.19
C ALA A 52 -5.84 -8.01 -6.93
N TYR A 53 -4.55 -7.67 -6.91
CA TYR A 53 -3.63 -8.17 -5.89
C TYR A 53 -3.23 -7.09 -4.88
N GLY A 54 -2.77 -5.94 -5.37
CA GLY A 54 -2.57 -4.75 -4.55
C GLY A 54 -3.88 -4.27 -3.91
N GLY A 55 -5.02 -4.45 -4.58
CA GLY A 55 -6.34 -4.00 -4.11
C GLY A 55 -7.13 -5.08 -3.38
N ILE A 56 -7.83 -5.94 -4.13
CA ILE A 56 -8.79 -6.92 -3.58
C ILE A 56 -8.13 -7.86 -2.57
N ALA A 57 -6.99 -8.48 -2.91
CA ALA A 57 -6.34 -9.43 -2.01
C ALA A 57 -5.87 -8.76 -0.70
N GLN A 58 -5.43 -7.50 -0.74
CA GLN A 58 -5.12 -6.72 0.46
C GLN A 58 -6.36 -6.41 1.29
N ILE A 59 -7.47 -6.02 0.67
CA ILE A 59 -8.74 -5.78 1.38
C ILE A 59 -9.25 -7.08 2.04
N MET A 60 -9.06 -8.23 1.37
CA MET A 60 -9.34 -9.54 1.97
C MET A 60 -8.43 -9.81 3.18
N ALA A 61 -7.12 -9.55 3.08
CA ALA A 61 -6.18 -9.68 4.19
C ALA A 61 -6.58 -8.79 5.38
N CYS A 62 -7.03 -7.56 5.11
CA CYS A 62 -7.59 -6.65 6.13
C CYS A 62 -8.77 -7.28 6.89
N ALA A 63 -9.75 -7.83 6.18
CA ALA A 63 -10.92 -8.46 6.80
C ALA A 63 -10.51 -9.68 7.66
N MET A 64 -9.47 -10.41 7.26
CA MET A 64 -8.92 -11.52 8.02
C MET A 64 -8.12 -11.06 9.26
N GLU A 65 -7.31 -10.01 9.15
CA GLU A 65 -6.59 -9.42 10.29
C GLU A 65 -7.53 -8.84 11.34
N TYR A 66 -8.65 -8.24 10.91
CA TYR A 66 -9.67 -7.72 11.82
C TYR A 66 -10.23 -8.83 12.72
N LYS A 67 -10.51 -10.01 12.14
CA LYS A 67 -10.99 -11.18 12.88
C LYS A 67 -9.94 -11.72 13.86
N LYS A 68 -8.66 -11.50 13.61
CA LYS A 68 -7.54 -11.89 14.50
C LYS A 68 -7.19 -10.84 15.55
N GLY A 69 -7.89 -9.70 15.58
CA GLY A 69 -7.62 -8.61 16.51
C GLY A 69 -6.32 -7.85 16.23
N ASN A 70 -5.74 -8.00 15.03
CA ASN A 70 -4.53 -7.30 14.64
C ASN A 70 -4.87 -5.93 14.04
N THR A 71 -5.05 -4.92 14.90
CA THR A 71 -5.41 -3.56 14.50
C THR A 71 -4.44 -2.96 13.48
N PHE A 72 -3.12 -3.17 13.66
CA PHE A 72 -2.12 -2.63 12.74
C PHE A 72 -2.29 -3.23 11.35
N GLY A 73 -2.42 -4.55 11.25
CA GLY A 73 -2.64 -5.26 9.99
C GLY A 73 -3.94 -4.85 9.30
N THR A 74 -5.03 -4.70 10.06
CA THR A 74 -6.32 -4.22 9.53
C THR A 74 -6.17 -2.84 8.89
N VAL A 75 -5.59 -1.88 9.59
CA VAL A 75 -5.42 -0.51 9.08
C VAL A 75 -4.45 -0.49 7.90
N ALA A 76 -3.33 -1.20 7.99
CA ALA A 76 -2.33 -1.26 6.92
C ALA A 76 -2.91 -1.83 5.63
N PHE A 77 -3.41 -3.07 5.65
CA PHE A 77 -3.87 -3.75 4.44
C PHE A 77 -5.16 -3.13 3.89
N GLY A 78 -6.05 -2.65 4.75
CA GLY A 78 -7.28 -1.98 4.31
C GLY A 78 -6.96 -0.67 3.59
N SER A 79 -6.08 0.14 4.17
CA SER A 79 -5.70 1.44 3.61
C SER A 79 -4.92 1.29 2.31
N TYR A 80 -3.88 0.44 2.27
CA TYR A 80 -3.10 0.26 1.04
C TYR A 80 -3.88 -0.47 -0.06
N GLY A 81 -4.84 -1.34 0.30
CA GLY A 81 -5.75 -1.93 -0.68
C GLY A 81 -6.62 -0.86 -1.35
N LEU A 82 -7.12 0.08 -0.57
CA LEU A 82 -7.89 1.22 -1.06
C LEU A 82 -7.02 2.27 -1.77
N PHE A 83 -5.75 2.44 -1.39
CA PHE A 83 -4.76 3.21 -2.15
C PHE A 83 -4.66 2.69 -3.58
N TRP A 84 -4.49 1.37 -3.76
CA TRP A 84 -4.35 0.80 -5.09
C TRP A 84 -5.62 0.99 -5.94
N TRP A 85 -6.79 0.78 -5.36
CA TRP A 85 -8.06 1.06 -6.04
C TRP A 85 -8.21 2.52 -6.43
N SER A 86 -7.97 3.44 -5.50
CA SER A 86 -8.08 4.88 -5.78
C SER A 86 -7.03 5.36 -6.79
N PHE A 87 -5.81 4.84 -6.73
CA PHE A 87 -4.77 5.12 -7.73
C PHE A 87 -5.18 4.66 -9.14
N VAL A 88 -5.73 3.45 -9.26
CA VAL A 88 -6.25 2.97 -10.56
C VAL A 88 -7.42 3.83 -11.04
N LEU A 89 -8.31 4.27 -10.15
CA LEU A 89 -9.42 5.17 -10.51
C LEU A 89 -8.91 6.53 -11.01
N LEU A 90 -7.87 7.11 -10.41
CA LEU A 90 -7.23 8.35 -10.90
C LEU A 90 -6.76 8.21 -12.37
N LEU A 91 -6.37 7.01 -12.80
CA LEU A 91 -5.90 6.74 -14.17
C LEU A 91 -7.03 6.40 -15.15
N ILE A 92 -8.12 5.80 -14.68
CA ILE A 92 -9.21 5.29 -15.53
C ILE A 92 -10.33 6.33 -15.70
N LEU A 93 -10.71 7.06 -14.65
CA LEU A 93 -11.82 8.02 -14.73
C LEU A 93 -11.65 9.07 -15.85
N PRO A 94 -10.45 9.62 -16.11
CA PRO A 94 -10.24 10.52 -17.24
C PRO A 94 -10.39 9.83 -18.59
N LYS A 95 -9.96 8.58 -18.71
CA LYS A 95 -10.09 7.79 -19.94
C LYS A 95 -11.54 7.42 -20.27
N MET A 96 -12.40 7.38 -19.24
CA MET A 96 -13.84 7.18 -19.38
C MET A 96 -14.63 8.48 -19.54
N ASN A 97 -13.96 9.64 -19.57
CA ASN A 97 -14.59 10.97 -19.55
C ASN A 97 -15.52 11.20 -18.35
N LEU A 98 -15.22 10.57 -17.20
CA LEU A 98 -16.02 10.71 -15.97
C LEU A 98 -15.49 11.79 -15.01
N ALA A 99 -14.20 12.10 -15.08
CA ALA A 99 -13.55 13.16 -14.31
C ALA A 99 -12.31 13.68 -15.05
N ALA A 100 -11.87 14.91 -14.76
CA ALA A 100 -10.59 15.39 -15.28
C ALA A 100 -9.42 14.61 -14.65
N ALA A 101 -8.31 14.48 -15.39
CA ALA A 101 -7.07 13.97 -14.81
C ALA A 101 -6.57 14.93 -13.72
N PRO A 102 -6.01 14.43 -12.60
CA PRO A 102 -5.42 15.29 -11.60
C PRO A 102 -4.27 16.08 -12.23
N ASP A 103 -4.19 17.38 -11.93
CA ASP A 103 -2.97 18.13 -12.22
C ASP A 103 -1.82 17.68 -11.31
N LYS A 104 -0.60 18.15 -11.62
CA LYS A 104 0.61 17.78 -10.88
C LYS A 104 0.53 18.13 -9.39
N LEU A 105 -0.13 19.24 -9.03
CA LEU A 105 -0.24 19.64 -7.64
C LEU A 105 -1.21 18.72 -6.89
N ALA A 106 -2.33 18.35 -7.51
CA ALA A 106 -3.31 17.43 -6.97
C ALA A 106 -2.72 16.02 -6.79
N LEU A 107 -2.02 15.49 -7.79
CA LEU A 107 -1.40 14.15 -7.69
C LEU A 107 -0.25 14.13 -6.67
N ALA A 108 0.61 15.15 -6.66
CA ALA A 108 1.64 15.28 -5.62
C ALA A 108 1.04 15.39 -4.21
N SER A 109 -0.06 16.14 -4.03
CA SER A 109 -0.75 16.25 -2.74
C SER A 109 -1.36 14.92 -2.29
N TYR A 110 -1.95 14.17 -3.22
CA TYR A 110 -2.46 12.82 -2.97
C TYR A 110 -1.34 11.89 -2.48
N LEU A 111 -0.21 11.83 -3.20
CA LEU A 111 0.94 11.00 -2.83
C LEU A 111 1.60 11.45 -1.52
N PHE A 112 1.70 12.75 -1.28
CA PHE A 112 2.24 13.30 -0.05
C PHE A 112 1.42 12.87 1.18
N MET A 113 0.08 12.92 1.09
CA MET A 113 -0.79 12.49 2.18
C MET A 113 -0.65 10.99 2.46
N TRP A 114 -0.48 10.17 1.42
CA TRP A 114 -0.13 8.76 1.60
C TRP A 114 1.23 8.58 2.28
N GLY A 115 2.24 9.36 1.90
CA GLY A 115 3.55 9.36 2.58
C GLY A 115 3.46 9.76 4.05
N LEU A 116 2.66 10.77 4.39
CA LEU A 116 2.41 11.18 5.77
C LEU A 116 1.70 10.06 6.57
N PHE A 117 0.67 9.46 5.99
CA PHE A 117 0.00 8.29 6.58
C PHE A 117 0.98 7.15 6.84
N THR A 118 1.81 6.81 5.85
CA THR A 118 2.82 5.76 5.97
C THR A 118 3.85 6.09 7.05
N LEU A 119 4.28 7.35 7.16
CA LEU A 119 5.22 7.78 8.21
C LEU A 119 4.61 7.63 9.61
N VAL A 120 3.33 7.95 9.78
CA VAL A 120 2.62 7.70 11.05
C VAL A 120 2.54 6.20 11.35
N MET A 121 2.23 5.38 10.34
CA MET A 121 2.21 3.93 10.47
C MET A 121 3.59 3.35 10.81
N PHE A 122 4.67 3.91 10.25
CA PHE A 122 6.05 3.54 10.58
C PHE A 122 6.35 3.69 12.06
N ILE A 123 5.86 4.75 12.72
CA ILE A 123 6.01 4.91 14.18
C ILE A 123 5.37 3.72 14.92
N GLY A 124 4.23 3.22 14.44
CA GLY A 124 3.58 2.01 14.95
C GLY A 124 4.44 0.74 14.79
N THR A 125 5.34 0.69 13.81
CA THR A 125 6.25 -0.46 13.58
C THR A 125 7.47 -0.50 14.50
N LEU A 126 7.76 0.57 15.27
CA LEU A 126 8.96 0.64 16.11
C LEU A 126 9.01 -0.45 17.19
N LYS A 127 7.86 -1.00 17.57
CA LYS A 127 7.73 -2.13 18.51
C LYS A 127 7.52 -3.49 17.80
N LEU A 128 7.51 -3.51 16.47
CA LEU A 128 7.29 -4.69 15.63
C LEU A 128 8.62 -5.17 15.01
N SER A 129 8.54 -6.09 14.04
CA SER A 129 9.71 -6.67 13.38
C SER A 129 10.51 -5.63 12.58
N ARG A 130 11.83 -5.84 12.47
CA ARG A 130 12.72 -4.99 11.66
C ARG A 130 12.33 -4.98 10.19
N GLY A 131 11.80 -6.08 9.66
CA GLY A 131 11.31 -6.14 8.28
C GLY A 131 10.17 -5.15 8.04
N LEU A 132 9.18 -5.07 8.94
CA LEU A 132 8.10 -4.09 8.83
C LEU A 132 8.62 -2.65 8.95
N GLN A 133 9.61 -2.40 9.81
CA GLN A 133 10.23 -1.07 9.94
C GLN A 133 10.88 -0.64 8.63
N VAL A 134 11.64 -1.53 7.99
CA VAL A 134 12.27 -1.24 6.69
C VAL A 134 11.21 -0.93 5.64
N VAL A 135 10.21 -1.80 5.48
CA VAL A 135 9.14 -1.64 4.47
C VAL A 135 8.39 -0.33 4.66
N PHE A 136 7.97 0.01 5.89
CA PHE A 136 7.20 1.24 6.11
C PHE A 136 8.05 2.51 5.99
N LEU A 137 9.33 2.47 6.39
CA LEU A 137 10.21 3.62 6.22
C LEU A 137 10.54 3.87 4.75
N SER A 138 10.91 2.82 4.02
CA SER A 138 11.20 2.93 2.59
C SER A 138 9.95 3.36 1.82
N LEU A 139 8.78 2.79 2.12
CA LEU A 139 7.53 3.24 1.53
C LEU A 139 7.18 4.71 1.82
N ALA A 140 7.48 5.23 3.01
CA ALA A 140 7.27 6.65 3.30
C ALA A 140 8.18 7.52 2.42
N VAL A 141 9.45 7.13 2.29
CA VAL A 141 10.42 7.78 1.40
C VAL A 141 9.93 7.74 -0.05
N LEU A 142 9.45 6.59 -0.51
CA LEU A 142 8.89 6.43 -1.86
C LEU A 142 7.80 7.44 -2.16
N PHE A 143 6.78 7.53 -1.30
CA PHE A 143 5.66 8.44 -1.52
C PHE A 143 6.11 9.89 -1.59
N PHE A 144 7.06 10.29 -0.75
CA PHE A 144 7.62 11.64 -0.80
C PHE A 144 8.47 11.87 -2.05
N LEU A 145 9.25 10.89 -2.50
CA LEU A 145 10.00 10.98 -3.75
C LEU A 145 9.08 11.09 -4.97
N LEU A 146 8.00 10.30 -5.02
CA LEU A 146 7.01 10.36 -6.10
C LEU A 146 6.29 11.71 -6.11
N ALA A 147 5.86 12.21 -4.94
CA ALA A 147 5.24 13.53 -4.82
C ALA A 147 6.21 14.65 -5.27
N LEU A 148 7.47 14.56 -4.87
CA LEU A 148 8.51 15.52 -5.26
C LEU A 148 8.81 15.47 -6.77
N GLY A 149 8.90 14.27 -7.35
CA GLY A 149 9.08 14.09 -8.79
C GLY A 149 7.94 14.71 -9.59
N ASP A 150 6.71 14.53 -9.14
CA ASP A 150 5.52 15.05 -9.83
C ASP A 150 5.42 16.58 -9.76
N ILE A 151 5.59 17.18 -8.57
CA ILE A 151 5.50 18.64 -8.39
C ILE A 151 6.65 19.38 -9.08
N THR A 152 7.86 18.81 -9.11
CA THR A 152 9.01 19.42 -9.78
C THR A 152 9.05 19.13 -11.28
N GLY A 153 8.37 18.07 -11.73
CA GLY A 153 8.47 17.54 -13.08
C GLY A 153 9.86 16.98 -13.41
N ASN A 154 10.70 16.70 -12.41
CA ASN A 154 12.06 16.20 -12.62
C ASN A 154 12.05 14.68 -12.79
N SER A 155 12.28 14.23 -14.03
CA SER A 155 12.31 12.80 -14.37
C SER A 155 13.39 12.01 -13.64
N THR A 156 14.52 12.63 -13.28
CA THR A 156 15.58 11.97 -12.50
C THR A 156 15.06 11.58 -11.11
N ILE A 157 14.26 12.43 -10.46
CA ILE A 157 13.67 12.11 -9.16
C ILE A 157 12.70 10.94 -9.29
N THR A 158 11.86 10.93 -10.35
CA THR A 158 10.94 9.82 -10.61
C THR A 158 11.67 8.49 -10.87
N ILE A 159 12.81 8.52 -11.58
CA ILE A 159 13.63 7.32 -11.80
C ILE A 159 14.23 6.82 -10.49
N ILE A 160 14.74 7.71 -9.64
CA ILE A 160 15.25 7.35 -8.30
C ILE A 160 14.13 6.72 -7.46
N ALA A 161 12.94 7.32 -7.47
CA ALA A 161 11.76 6.77 -6.83
C ALA A 161 11.42 5.37 -7.37
N GLY A 162 11.59 5.13 -8.67
CA GLY A 162 11.43 3.81 -9.27
C GLY A 162 12.38 2.75 -8.69
N TYR A 163 13.67 3.03 -8.55
CA TYR A 163 14.59 2.06 -7.93
C TYR A 163 14.29 1.84 -6.45
N GLU A 164 13.99 2.92 -5.73
CA GLU A 164 13.63 2.85 -4.32
C GLU A 164 12.34 2.05 -4.11
N GLY A 165 11.35 2.22 -4.98
CA GLY A 165 10.09 1.48 -4.90
C GLY A 165 10.19 0.02 -5.34
N ILE A 166 11.17 -0.35 -6.17
CA ILE A 166 11.53 -1.75 -6.42
C ILE A 166 12.16 -2.37 -5.17
N PHE A 167 12.96 -1.63 -4.40
CA PHE A 167 13.52 -2.11 -3.13
C PHE A 167 12.45 -2.25 -2.04
N THR A 168 11.49 -1.33 -2.00
CA THR A 168 10.38 -1.36 -1.04
C THR A 168 9.47 -2.58 -1.22
N GLY A 169 9.24 -3.00 -2.46
CA GLY A 169 8.33 -4.10 -2.80
C GLY A 169 8.97 -5.47 -2.71
#